data_AF-A0A956HPQ3-F1
#
_entry.id   AF-A0A956HPQ3-F1
#
_cell.length_a   1.000
_cell.length_b   1.000
_cell.length_c   1.000
_cell.angle_alpha   90.00
_cell.angle_beta   90.00
_cell.angle_gamma   90.00
#
_symmetry.space_group_name_H-M   'P 1'
#
loop_
_entity.id
_entity.type
_entity.pdbx_description
1 polymer ?
#
loop_
_entity_poly.entity_id
_entity_poly.type
_entity_poly.pdbx_seq_one_letter_code
_entity_poly.pdbx_strand_id
1 'polypeptide(L)'
;MGKPEHQWEAGRFRAVRSSPVPEAWAELPRAEVFELRSDDGITGAVRLSTTQQEVSATLVTHERDALVFAIKAWLIARGAREIDARSDSGEVLASGPIDPDELARRPAAIPAARLITLCPSNAELVEALGCFDRVIACEDSTDWPEAAAERERLGPDLGPDLDRVAALEPDLVLSSLSVPGMERIVTGLHRRQIPQIVLAPRSVDDVLREIEAVGQLLGASEAAREACDQMIRERESLRRSLGPSPLRVYLEWWPRPMFTPGADCYSNELIELAGGVNVFAHKRGSSVEVSPEDVVLARPDVCFVSWCGVAEDKLDPENLIKRPGLEALQAAHERHVYRLDERFSGRPGPRMLKAARIMATAIERARRSIELDRTWQPEAR
;
A
#
# COMPACT_ATOMS: atom_id res chain seq x y z
N MET A 1 9.00 -20.49 7.70
CA MET A 1 10.24 -19.99 7.06
C MET A 1 10.71 -18.77 7.83
N GLY A 2 12.03 -18.62 8.02
CA GLY A 2 12.60 -17.39 8.61
C GLY A 2 12.48 -16.21 7.63
N LYS A 3 12.57 -14.98 8.13
CA LYS A 3 12.66 -13.79 7.26
C LYS A 3 13.89 -13.93 6.34
N PRO A 4 13.78 -13.62 5.04
CA PRO A 4 14.92 -13.67 4.14
C PRO A 4 16.04 -12.73 4.61
N GLU A 5 17.28 -13.20 4.48
CA GLU A 5 18.48 -12.48 4.95
C GLU A 5 18.68 -11.17 4.18
N HIS A 6 18.36 -11.15 2.88
CA HIS A 6 18.41 -9.95 2.04
C HIS A 6 17.02 -9.31 1.87
N GLN A 7 17.01 -8.00 1.67
CA GLN A 7 15.81 -7.17 1.56
C GLN A 7 15.38 -6.93 0.12
N TRP A 8 16.32 -6.90 -0.83
CA TRP A 8 16.07 -6.76 -2.27
C TRP A 8 17.34 -7.14 -3.04
N GLU A 9 17.21 -7.25 -4.36
CA GLU A 9 18.31 -7.65 -5.25
C GLU A 9 18.51 -6.61 -6.36
N ALA A 10 19.74 -6.46 -6.85
CA ALA A 10 20.09 -5.58 -7.97
C ALA A 10 21.13 -6.26 -8.84
N GLY A 11 20.68 -6.94 -9.90
CA GLY A 11 21.55 -7.72 -10.77
C GLY A 11 22.22 -8.85 -9.98
N ARG A 12 23.55 -8.80 -9.87
CA ARG A 12 24.34 -9.74 -9.06
C ARG A 12 24.33 -9.44 -7.55
N PHE A 13 23.90 -8.26 -7.14
CA PHE A 13 23.99 -7.83 -5.75
C PHE A 13 22.77 -8.23 -4.94
N ARG A 14 23.01 -8.68 -3.70
CA ARG A 14 21.98 -8.87 -2.67
C ARG A 14 22.16 -7.79 -1.61
N ALA A 15 21.08 -7.07 -1.30
CA ALA A 15 21.10 -5.99 -0.32
C ALA A 15 20.68 -6.50 1.05
N VAL A 16 21.56 -6.40 2.04
CA VAL A 16 21.27 -6.71 3.45
C VAL A 16 21.17 -5.40 4.22
N ARG A 17 20.09 -5.22 4.99
CA ARG A 17 19.91 -4.01 5.81
C ARG A 17 21.01 -3.94 6.85
N SER A 18 21.72 -2.82 6.90
CA SER A 18 22.73 -2.51 7.90
C SER A 18 22.15 -1.56 8.96
N SER A 19 22.59 -1.72 10.21
CA SER A 19 22.15 -0.93 11.37
C SER A 19 23.33 -0.72 12.32
N PRO A 20 23.49 0.46 12.94
CA PRO A 20 22.60 1.62 12.88
C PRO A 20 22.73 2.42 11.57
N VAL A 21 21.70 3.22 11.26
CA VAL A 21 21.77 4.24 10.21
C VAL A 21 22.80 5.30 10.63
N PRO A 22 23.74 5.73 9.76
CA PRO A 22 24.70 6.79 10.08
C PRO A 22 24.02 8.07 10.53
N GLU A 23 24.63 8.80 11.46
CA GLU A 23 24.08 10.04 12.03
C GLU A 23 23.70 11.08 10.95
N ALA A 24 24.53 11.20 9.91
CA ALA A 24 24.27 12.09 8.77
C ALA A 24 22.98 11.77 7.99
N TRP A 25 22.42 10.57 8.17
CA TRP A 25 21.18 10.09 7.53
C TRP A 25 20.03 9.94 8.53
N ALA A 26 20.27 10.03 9.83
CA ALA A 26 19.28 9.71 10.86
C ALA A 26 18.05 10.64 10.82
N GLU A 27 18.24 11.91 10.46
CA GLU A 27 17.18 12.91 10.34
C GLU A 27 16.42 12.83 8.99
N LEU A 28 16.91 12.04 8.04
CA LEU A 28 16.27 11.91 6.74
C LEU A 28 15.05 10.99 6.82
N PRO A 29 13.95 11.34 6.16
CA PRO A 29 12.72 10.56 6.23
C PRO A 29 12.91 9.15 5.68
N ARG A 30 12.53 8.14 6.48
CA ARG A 30 12.61 6.71 6.13
C ARG A 30 14.03 6.27 5.72
N ALA A 31 15.05 6.84 6.34
CA ALA A 31 16.44 6.48 6.05
C ALA A 31 16.74 5.01 6.36
N GLU A 32 17.34 4.32 5.40
CA GLU A 32 17.79 2.94 5.49
C GLU A 32 19.16 2.81 4.82
N VAL A 33 20.00 1.93 5.37
CA VAL A 33 21.31 1.61 4.77
C VAL A 33 21.36 0.14 4.45
N PHE A 34 21.95 -0.16 3.31
CA PHE A 34 22.10 -1.51 2.81
C PHE A 34 23.57 -1.78 2.47
N GLU A 35 24.06 -2.92 2.91
CA GLU A 35 25.28 -3.50 2.39
C GLU A 35 24.92 -4.41 1.22
N LEU A 36 25.48 -4.12 0.05
CA LEU A 36 25.32 -4.93 -1.14
C LEU A 36 26.53 -5.84 -1.28
N ARG A 37 26.26 -7.13 -1.50
CA ARG A 37 27.29 -8.16 -1.68
C ARG A 37 26.95 -9.01 -2.89
N SER A 38 27.99 -9.44 -3.59
CA SER A 38 27.93 -10.33 -4.75
C SER A 38 28.74 -11.60 -4.48
N ASP A 39 28.46 -12.67 -5.22
CA ASP A 39 29.12 -13.96 -5.03
C ASP A 39 30.62 -13.91 -5.41
N ASP A 40 31.03 -12.98 -6.27
CA ASP A 40 32.41 -12.69 -6.67
C ASP A 40 33.14 -11.72 -5.71
N GLY A 41 32.52 -11.39 -4.57
CA GLY A 41 33.16 -10.66 -3.47
C GLY A 41 33.16 -9.13 -3.62
N ILE A 42 32.48 -8.58 -4.63
CA ILE A 42 32.29 -7.13 -4.75
C ILE A 42 31.28 -6.69 -3.70
N THR A 43 31.65 -5.66 -2.93
CA THR A 43 30.82 -5.08 -1.88
C THR A 43 30.72 -3.57 -2.01
N GLY A 44 29.62 -3.00 -1.51
CA GLY A 44 29.45 -1.55 -1.40
C GLY A 44 28.22 -1.21 -0.58
N ALA A 45 28.01 0.08 -0.33
CA ALA A 45 26.87 0.56 0.42
C ALA A 45 25.86 1.26 -0.49
N VAL A 46 24.58 1.12 -0.14
CA VAL A 46 23.49 1.93 -0.69
C VAL A 46 22.77 2.56 0.49
N ARG A 47 22.66 3.89 0.49
CA ARG A 47 21.97 4.67 1.52
C ARG A 47 20.76 5.32 0.88
N LEU A 48 19.57 5.06 1.43
CA LEU A 48 18.31 5.49 0.85
C LEU A 48 17.50 6.22 1.91
N SER A 49 16.95 7.37 1.53
CA SER A 49 15.82 8.01 2.18
C SER A 49 14.83 8.37 1.08
N THR A 50 13.60 8.76 1.41
CA THR A 50 12.63 9.18 0.37
C THR A 50 13.02 10.48 -0.32
N THR A 51 14.05 11.20 0.16
CA THR A 51 14.47 12.51 -0.35
C THR A 51 15.93 12.55 -0.82
N GLN A 52 16.73 11.53 -0.52
CA GLN A 52 18.14 11.45 -0.88
C GLN A 52 18.54 9.99 -1.09
N GLN A 53 19.29 9.70 -2.16
CA GLN A 53 19.79 8.35 -2.44
C GLN A 53 21.26 8.40 -2.86
N GLU A 54 22.09 7.60 -2.20
CA GLU A 54 23.53 7.52 -2.45
C GLU A 54 23.96 6.06 -2.63
N VAL A 55 24.78 5.81 -3.64
CA VAL A 55 25.25 4.46 -4.03
C VAL A 55 26.77 4.46 -4.14
N SER A 56 27.44 3.46 -3.57
CA SER A 56 28.90 3.34 -3.77
C SER A 56 29.27 3.22 -5.25
N ALA A 57 30.23 4.01 -5.72
CA ALA A 57 30.67 4.00 -7.12
C ALA A 57 31.13 2.61 -7.60
N THR A 58 31.71 1.81 -6.72
CA THR A 58 32.09 0.41 -7.01
C THR A 58 30.91 -0.46 -7.43
N LEU A 59 29.71 -0.22 -6.92
CA LEU A 59 28.51 -0.96 -7.32
C LEU A 59 28.02 -0.49 -8.69
N VAL A 60 28.04 0.84 -8.91
CA VAL A 60 27.59 1.50 -10.14
C VAL A 60 28.36 0.99 -11.35
N THR A 61 29.67 0.79 -11.24
CA THR A 61 30.50 0.29 -12.35
C THR A 61 30.14 -1.12 -12.82
N HIS A 62 29.38 -1.89 -12.02
CA HIS A 62 29.01 -3.28 -12.33
C HIS A 62 27.53 -3.45 -12.70
N GLU A 63 26.61 -2.75 -12.03
CA GLU A 63 25.16 -3.00 -12.15
C GLU A 63 24.31 -1.70 -12.10
N ARG A 64 24.74 -0.63 -12.78
CA ARG A 64 24.05 0.68 -12.75
C ARG A 64 22.53 0.58 -12.94
N ASP A 65 22.06 -0.05 -14.01
CA ASP A 65 20.64 -0.08 -14.36
C ASP A 65 19.82 -0.89 -13.35
N ALA A 66 20.37 -2.02 -12.88
CA ALA A 66 19.71 -2.85 -11.88
C ALA A 66 19.65 -2.16 -10.51
N LEU A 67 20.66 -1.36 -10.16
CA LEU A 67 20.65 -0.51 -8.95
C LEU A 67 19.57 0.56 -9.07
N VAL A 68 19.49 1.27 -10.20
CA VAL A 68 18.44 2.28 -10.43
C VAL A 68 17.06 1.64 -10.37
N PHE A 69 16.86 0.47 -10.97
CA PHE A 69 15.61 -0.29 -10.90
C PHE A 69 15.22 -0.62 -9.44
N ALA A 70 16.16 -1.16 -8.65
CA ALA A 70 15.91 -1.51 -7.26
C ALA A 70 15.60 -0.28 -6.38
N ILE A 71 16.30 0.84 -6.61
CA ILE A 71 16.07 2.10 -5.90
C ILE A 71 14.68 2.66 -6.23
N LYS A 72 14.27 2.66 -7.52
CA LYS A 72 12.91 3.05 -7.91
C LYS A 72 11.86 2.19 -7.21
N ALA A 73 12.03 0.87 -7.18
CA ALA A 73 11.11 -0.03 -6.48
C ALA A 73 11.03 0.28 -4.97
N TRP A 74 12.19 0.47 -4.32
CA TRP A 74 12.27 0.83 -2.90
C TRP A 74 11.59 2.17 -2.57
N LEU A 75 11.77 3.18 -3.45
CA LEU A 75 11.19 4.51 -3.34
C LEU A 75 9.66 4.46 -3.51
N ILE A 76 9.18 3.76 -4.54
CA ILE A 76 7.74 3.64 -4.83
C ILE A 76 7.03 2.93 -3.67
N ALA A 77 7.61 1.87 -3.09
CA ALA A 77 7.05 1.17 -1.93
C ALA A 77 6.91 2.05 -0.67
N ARG A 78 7.59 3.20 -0.64
CA ARG A 78 7.60 4.16 0.48
C ARG A 78 6.89 5.48 0.16
N GLY A 79 6.15 5.55 -0.95
CA GLY A 79 5.36 6.74 -1.27
C GLY A 79 6.13 7.84 -1.99
N ALA A 80 7.42 7.65 -2.31
CA ALA A 80 8.17 8.66 -3.07
C ALA A 80 7.65 8.77 -4.51
N ARG A 81 7.81 9.95 -5.13
CA ARG A 81 7.39 10.27 -6.51
C ARG A 81 8.55 10.71 -7.39
N GLU A 82 9.71 10.90 -6.80
CA GLU A 82 10.90 11.38 -7.45
C GLU A 82 12.10 10.55 -6.99
N ILE A 83 13.12 10.53 -7.83
CA ILE A 83 14.43 9.96 -7.55
C ILE A 83 15.47 11.07 -7.73
N ASP A 84 16.49 11.08 -6.88
CA ASP A 84 17.74 11.83 -7.08
C ASP A 84 18.91 10.95 -6.63
N ALA A 85 19.10 9.85 -7.34
CA ALA A 85 20.11 8.86 -7.03
C ALA A 85 21.47 9.27 -7.57
N ARG A 86 22.46 9.31 -6.68
CA ARG A 86 23.84 9.72 -6.98
C ARG A 86 24.83 8.68 -6.49
N SER A 87 26.00 8.61 -7.11
CA SER A 87 27.11 7.88 -6.53
C SER A 87 27.76 8.66 -5.37
N ASP A 88 28.55 7.98 -4.54
CA ASP A 88 29.43 8.63 -3.56
C ASP A 88 30.55 9.49 -4.20
N SER A 89 30.79 9.33 -5.51
CA SER A 89 31.64 10.23 -6.32
C SER A 89 30.89 11.43 -6.91
N GLY A 90 29.58 11.56 -6.68
CA GLY A 90 28.74 12.65 -7.18
C GLY A 90 28.17 12.45 -8.59
N GLU A 91 28.39 11.29 -9.21
CA GLU A 91 27.79 10.93 -10.50
C GLU A 91 26.27 10.81 -10.37
N VAL A 92 25.51 11.43 -11.29
CA VAL A 92 24.05 11.28 -11.32
C VAL A 92 23.69 9.95 -11.96
N LEU A 93 23.00 9.09 -11.21
CA LEU A 93 22.53 7.79 -11.68
C LEU A 93 21.15 7.91 -12.33
N ALA A 94 20.23 8.58 -11.64
CA ALA A 94 18.88 8.89 -12.09
C ALA A 94 18.35 10.11 -11.34
N SER A 95 17.59 10.98 -12.02
CA SER A 95 16.97 12.16 -11.42
C SER A 95 15.65 12.48 -12.10
N GLY A 96 14.62 12.86 -11.34
CA GLY A 96 13.30 13.27 -11.86
C GLY A 96 12.14 12.41 -11.35
N PRO A 97 10.95 12.49 -11.99
CA PRO A 97 9.79 11.70 -11.58
C PRO A 97 10.04 10.20 -11.76
N ILE A 98 9.39 9.39 -10.93
CA ILE A 98 9.38 7.91 -11.05
C ILE A 98 7.98 7.42 -11.37
N ASP A 99 7.89 6.47 -12.30
CA ASP A 99 6.65 5.84 -12.71
C ASP A 99 6.74 4.32 -12.48
N PRO A 100 5.79 3.68 -11.76
CA PRO A 100 5.73 2.23 -11.61
C PRO A 100 5.75 1.46 -12.95
N ASP A 101 5.24 2.05 -14.04
CA ASP A 101 5.24 1.43 -15.37
C ASP A 101 6.66 1.18 -15.91
N GLU A 102 7.65 1.95 -15.44
CA GLU A 102 9.07 1.74 -15.78
C GLU A 102 9.64 0.45 -15.15
N LEU A 103 8.96 -0.10 -14.15
CA LEU A 103 9.34 -1.36 -13.50
C LEU A 103 8.68 -2.58 -14.15
N ALA A 104 7.76 -2.37 -15.08
CA ALA A 104 7.07 -3.44 -15.77
C ALA A 104 7.98 -4.15 -16.80
N ARG A 105 7.74 -5.45 -16.99
CA ARG A 105 8.27 -6.25 -18.09
C ARG A 105 7.08 -6.86 -18.82
N ARG A 106 6.86 -6.43 -20.07
CA ARG A 106 5.73 -6.88 -20.89
C ARG A 106 5.75 -8.41 -21.08
N PRO A 107 4.57 -9.06 -21.10
CA PRO A 107 4.46 -10.48 -21.45
C PRO A 107 4.85 -10.71 -22.91
N ALA A 108 5.30 -11.93 -23.22
CA ALA A 108 5.70 -12.31 -24.58
C ALA A 108 4.51 -12.40 -25.55
N ALA A 109 3.31 -12.70 -25.03
CA ALA A 109 2.07 -12.76 -25.78
C ALA A 109 0.97 -11.96 -25.08
N ILE A 110 0.11 -11.32 -25.87
CA ILE A 110 -1.12 -10.66 -25.42
C ILE A 110 -2.26 -11.30 -26.22
N PRO A 111 -3.35 -11.78 -25.57
CA PRO A 111 -3.60 -11.70 -24.12
C PRO A 111 -2.74 -12.68 -23.31
N ALA A 112 -2.28 -12.25 -22.14
CA ALA A 112 -1.64 -13.16 -21.18
C ALA A 112 -2.67 -14.17 -20.63
N ALA A 113 -2.27 -15.44 -20.52
CA ALA A 113 -3.16 -16.56 -20.22
C ALA A 113 -2.77 -17.34 -18.95
N ARG A 114 -1.51 -17.25 -18.50
CA ARG A 114 -0.99 -17.90 -17.30
C ARG A 114 -0.54 -16.84 -16.29
N LEU A 115 -1.43 -16.51 -15.35
CA LEU A 115 -1.25 -15.40 -14.43
C LEU A 115 -0.84 -15.87 -13.04
N ILE A 116 0.02 -15.11 -12.38
CA ILE A 116 0.27 -15.23 -10.94
C ILE A 116 0.01 -13.89 -10.28
N THR A 117 -0.68 -13.89 -9.13
CA THR A 117 -1.00 -12.69 -8.36
C THR A 117 -0.29 -12.71 -7.01
N LEU A 118 0.55 -11.72 -6.73
CA LEU A 118 1.37 -11.67 -5.50
C LEU A 118 0.88 -10.63 -4.49
N CYS A 119 -0.39 -10.23 -4.57
CA CYS A 119 -1.05 -9.35 -3.62
C CYS A 119 -2.57 -9.59 -3.73
N PRO A 120 -3.35 -9.55 -2.62
CA PRO A 120 -4.80 -9.76 -2.69
C PRO A 120 -5.51 -8.78 -3.64
N SER A 121 -5.11 -7.50 -3.68
CA SER A 121 -5.70 -6.53 -4.61
C SER A 121 -5.44 -6.86 -6.08
N ASN A 122 -4.37 -7.59 -6.39
CA ASN A 122 -4.06 -8.03 -7.75
C ASN A 122 -5.03 -9.12 -8.20
N ALA A 123 -5.34 -10.08 -7.32
CA ALA A 123 -6.37 -11.09 -7.55
C ALA A 123 -7.75 -10.44 -7.73
N GLU A 124 -8.08 -9.46 -6.88
CA GLU A 124 -9.34 -8.73 -6.98
C GLU A 124 -9.49 -7.99 -8.31
N LEU A 125 -8.39 -7.42 -8.81
CA LEU A 125 -8.36 -6.75 -10.11
C LEU A 125 -8.60 -7.73 -11.24
N VAL A 126 -7.89 -8.87 -11.26
CA VAL A 126 -8.06 -9.89 -12.31
C VAL A 126 -9.48 -10.46 -12.34
N GLU A 127 -10.09 -10.63 -11.16
CA GLU A 127 -11.50 -11.04 -11.03
C GLU A 127 -12.46 -9.97 -11.56
N ALA A 128 -12.22 -8.68 -11.26
CA ALA A 128 -13.05 -7.60 -11.81
C ALA A 128 -13.02 -7.54 -13.34
N LEU A 129 -11.98 -8.08 -13.97
CA LEU A 129 -11.85 -8.24 -15.42
C LEU A 129 -12.44 -9.56 -15.97
N GLY A 130 -13.00 -10.41 -15.11
CA GLY A 130 -13.54 -11.72 -15.49
C GLY A 130 -12.47 -12.69 -15.98
N CYS A 131 -11.22 -12.53 -15.55
CA CYS A 131 -10.07 -13.29 -16.04
C CYS A 131 -9.40 -14.17 -14.95
N PHE A 132 -10.07 -14.39 -13.81
CA PHE A 132 -9.47 -15.11 -12.68
C PHE A 132 -9.23 -16.61 -12.97
N ASP A 133 -9.95 -17.18 -13.94
CA ASP A 133 -9.71 -18.53 -14.44
C ASP A 133 -8.28 -18.74 -14.93
N ARG A 134 -7.61 -17.68 -15.39
CA ARG A 134 -6.21 -17.64 -15.86
C ARG A 134 -5.18 -17.59 -14.74
N VAL A 135 -5.59 -17.34 -13.49
CA VAL A 135 -4.70 -17.29 -12.34
C VAL A 135 -4.34 -18.72 -11.93
N ILE A 136 -3.05 -19.07 -11.96
CA ILE A 136 -2.58 -20.43 -11.63
C ILE A 136 -2.06 -20.53 -10.19
N ALA A 137 -1.62 -19.42 -9.61
CA ALA A 137 -1.10 -19.38 -8.24
C ALA A 137 -1.25 -17.98 -7.62
N CYS A 138 -1.37 -17.94 -6.30
CA CYS A 138 -1.49 -16.73 -5.49
C CYS A 138 -0.56 -16.79 -4.26
N GLU A 139 -0.33 -15.65 -3.64
CA GLU A 139 0.21 -15.61 -2.27
C GLU A 139 -0.86 -16.06 -1.22
N ASP A 140 -0.44 -16.29 0.02
CA ASP A 140 -1.25 -16.92 1.07
C ASP A 140 -2.45 -16.08 1.54
N SER A 141 -2.37 -14.75 1.44
CA SER A 141 -3.37 -13.80 1.93
C SER A 141 -4.52 -13.55 0.95
N THR A 142 -4.43 -14.10 -0.26
CA THR A 142 -5.45 -13.95 -1.30
C THR A 142 -6.66 -14.81 -0.95
N ASP A 143 -7.72 -14.15 -0.49
CA ASP A 143 -8.95 -14.72 0.05
C ASP A 143 -10.18 -14.48 -0.84
N TRP A 144 -10.03 -13.74 -1.94
CA TRP A 144 -11.10 -13.43 -2.89
C TRP A 144 -10.52 -13.33 -4.32
N PRO A 145 -11.24 -13.80 -5.35
CA PRO A 145 -12.57 -14.46 -5.34
C PRO A 145 -12.57 -15.82 -4.64
N GLU A 146 -13.74 -16.42 -4.43
CA GLU A 146 -13.84 -17.75 -3.80
C GLU A 146 -12.98 -18.80 -4.54
N ALA A 147 -12.85 -18.67 -5.86
CA ALA A 147 -12.00 -19.52 -6.70
C ALA A 147 -10.49 -19.44 -6.36
N ALA A 148 -10.06 -18.45 -5.57
CA ALA A 148 -8.69 -18.37 -5.06
C ALA A 148 -8.35 -19.54 -4.14
N ALA A 149 -9.34 -20.13 -3.44
CA ALA A 149 -9.14 -21.28 -2.56
C ALA A 149 -8.56 -22.51 -3.28
N GLU A 150 -8.75 -22.60 -4.60
CA GLU A 150 -8.29 -23.71 -5.44
C GLU A 150 -6.90 -23.48 -6.06
N ARG A 151 -6.29 -22.30 -5.86
CA ARG A 151 -5.03 -21.92 -6.49
C ARG A 151 -3.84 -22.35 -5.65
N GLU A 152 -2.73 -22.63 -6.34
CA GLU A 152 -1.47 -22.94 -5.68
C GLU A 152 -1.02 -21.76 -4.80
N ARG A 153 -0.50 -22.06 -3.61
CA ARG A 153 -0.07 -21.08 -2.62
C ARG A 153 1.44 -20.94 -2.63
N LEU A 154 1.91 -19.74 -2.89
CA LEU A 154 3.32 -19.41 -3.08
C LEU A 154 4.00 -18.95 -1.77
N GLY A 155 3.28 -18.93 -0.66
CA GLY A 155 3.78 -18.38 0.61
C GLY A 155 3.28 -16.96 0.89
N PRO A 156 3.79 -16.32 1.95
CA PRO A 156 3.27 -15.04 2.43
C PRO A 156 3.53 -13.91 1.44
N ASP A 157 2.68 -12.88 1.46
CA ASP A 157 2.71 -11.69 0.61
C ASP A 157 4.07 -11.00 0.51
N LEU A 158 4.80 -10.83 1.62
CA LEU A 158 6.13 -10.22 1.68
C LEU A 158 7.26 -11.24 1.52
N GLY A 159 6.93 -12.48 1.20
CA GLY A 159 7.76 -13.67 1.31
C GLY A 159 7.52 -14.78 0.28
N PRO A 160 6.96 -14.56 -0.92
CA PRO A 160 6.59 -15.68 -1.78
C PRO A 160 7.83 -16.41 -2.32
N ASP A 161 7.68 -17.70 -2.61
CA ASP A 161 8.70 -18.55 -3.22
C ASP A 161 8.88 -18.19 -4.71
N LEU A 162 9.81 -17.29 -4.99
CA LEU A 162 10.11 -16.82 -6.35
C LEU A 162 10.75 -17.90 -7.24
N ASP A 163 11.36 -18.94 -6.66
CA ASP A 163 11.88 -20.07 -7.44
C ASP A 163 10.72 -20.94 -7.90
N ARG A 164 9.70 -21.11 -7.05
CA ARG A 164 8.45 -21.75 -7.46
C ARG A 164 7.68 -20.91 -8.49
N VAL A 165 7.64 -19.59 -8.35
CA VAL A 165 7.07 -18.70 -9.39
C VAL A 165 7.77 -18.93 -10.74
N ALA A 166 9.10 -18.98 -10.76
CA ALA A 166 9.85 -19.24 -11.99
C ALA A 166 9.51 -20.62 -12.59
N ALA A 167 9.44 -21.65 -11.76
CA ALA A 167 9.14 -23.02 -12.17
C ALA A 167 7.71 -23.21 -12.72
N LEU A 168 6.78 -22.29 -12.42
CA LEU A 168 5.42 -22.30 -12.95
C LEU A 168 5.32 -21.69 -14.36
N GLU A 169 6.38 -21.06 -14.86
CA GLU A 169 6.44 -20.43 -16.19
C GLU A 169 5.21 -19.55 -16.48
N PRO A 170 4.98 -18.48 -15.70
CA PRO A 170 3.86 -17.58 -15.93
C PRO A 170 4.11 -16.69 -17.15
N ASP A 171 3.02 -16.34 -17.85
CA ASP A 171 3.06 -15.35 -18.93
C ASP A 171 3.20 -13.93 -18.35
N LEU A 172 2.58 -13.69 -17.19
CA LEU A 172 2.56 -12.41 -16.50
C LEU A 172 2.36 -12.61 -15.00
N VAL A 173 3.20 -11.94 -14.22
CA VAL A 173 3.02 -11.81 -12.76
C VAL A 173 2.47 -10.41 -12.45
N LEU A 174 1.38 -10.33 -11.70
CA LEU A 174 0.94 -9.08 -11.10
C LEU A 174 1.62 -8.97 -9.74
N SER A 175 2.59 -8.07 -9.62
CA SER A 175 3.27 -7.71 -8.37
C SER A 175 2.75 -6.35 -7.86
N SER A 176 3.14 -5.97 -6.64
CA SER A 176 2.69 -4.70 -6.05
C SER A 176 3.82 -3.98 -5.32
N LEU A 177 3.69 -2.66 -5.15
CA LEU A 177 4.52 -1.81 -4.28
C LEU A 177 3.64 -0.94 -3.37
N SER A 178 2.49 -1.49 -2.95
CA SER A 178 1.56 -0.79 -2.04
C SER A 178 2.06 -0.70 -0.60
N VAL A 179 2.97 -1.59 -0.19
CA VAL A 179 3.59 -1.59 1.14
C VAL A 179 5.11 -1.83 1.08
N PRO A 180 5.90 -1.31 2.06
CA PRO A 180 7.32 -1.60 2.18
C PRO A 180 7.62 -3.11 2.34
N GLY A 181 8.66 -3.58 1.67
CA GLY A 181 9.09 -4.97 1.63
C GLY A 181 8.76 -5.67 0.31
N MET A 182 7.77 -5.19 -0.44
CA MET A 182 7.41 -5.75 -1.74
C MET A 182 8.46 -5.45 -2.84
N GLU A 183 9.35 -4.47 -2.65
CA GLU A 183 10.48 -4.22 -3.55
C GLU A 183 11.36 -5.46 -3.75
N ARG A 184 11.43 -6.35 -2.75
CA ARG A 184 12.13 -7.64 -2.83
C ARG A 184 11.56 -8.54 -3.92
N ILE A 185 10.24 -8.52 -4.06
CA ILE A 185 9.49 -9.35 -5.00
C ILE A 185 9.70 -8.80 -6.40
N VAL A 186 9.49 -7.50 -6.58
CA VAL A 186 9.65 -6.82 -7.88
C VAL A 186 11.08 -6.97 -8.41
N THR A 187 12.09 -6.78 -7.55
CA THR A 187 13.50 -6.96 -7.93
C THR A 187 13.87 -8.42 -8.18
N GLY A 188 13.35 -9.35 -7.36
CA GLY A 188 13.59 -10.78 -7.53
C GLY A 188 12.98 -11.35 -8.82
N LEU A 189 11.79 -10.88 -9.22
CA LEU A 189 11.15 -11.20 -10.50
C LEU A 189 11.94 -10.61 -11.68
N HIS A 190 12.40 -9.36 -11.54
CA HIS A 190 13.22 -8.69 -12.56
C HIS A 190 14.52 -9.46 -12.84
N ARG A 191 15.24 -9.87 -11.78
CA ARG A 191 16.47 -10.67 -11.90
C ARG A 191 16.22 -12.03 -12.58
N ARG A 192 15.08 -12.66 -12.31
CA ARG A 192 14.64 -13.91 -12.95
C ARG A 192 14.09 -13.72 -14.37
N GLN A 193 14.06 -12.47 -14.85
CA GLN A 193 13.54 -12.11 -16.18
C GLN A 193 12.06 -12.47 -16.40
N ILE A 194 11.31 -12.63 -15.31
CA ILE A 194 9.89 -13.00 -15.34
C ILE A 194 9.07 -11.77 -15.75
N PRO A 195 8.15 -11.88 -16.73
CA PRO A 195 7.25 -10.79 -17.08
C PRO A 195 6.39 -10.37 -15.89
N GLN A 196 6.32 -9.06 -15.63
CA GLN A 196 5.54 -8.53 -14.54
C GLN A 196 4.92 -7.17 -14.87
N ILE A 197 3.75 -6.91 -14.29
CA ILE A 197 3.22 -5.55 -14.12
C ILE A 197 3.25 -5.21 -12.64
N VAL A 198 3.74 -4.01 -12.31
CA VAL A 198 3.96 -3.56 -10.93
C VAL A 198 2.87 -2.57 -10.57
N LEU A 199 1.96 -2.95 -9.68
CA LEU A 199 0.83 -2.12 -9.26
C LEU A 199 1.16 -1.37 -7.97
N ALA A 200 1.02 -0.05 -7.98
CA ALA A 200 1.35 0.80 -6.84
C ALA A 200 0.34 1.95 -6.67
N PRO A 201 -0.97 1.64 -6.55
CA PRO A 201 -1.99 2.67 -6.56
C PRO A 201 -1.98 3.48 -5.26
N ARG A 202 -2.14 4.81 -5.39
CA ARG A 202 -2.17 5.76 -4.26
C ARG A 202 -3.42 6.65 -4.27
N SER A 203 -4.34 6.40 -5.19
CA SER A 203 -5.60 7.10 -5.35
C SER A 203 -6.59 6.20 -6.09
N VAL A 204 -7.87 6.58 -6.09
CA VAL A 204 -8.89 5.89 -6.92
C VAL A 204 -8.54 6.01 -8.40
N ASP A 205 -8.02 7.16 -8.85
CA ASP A 205 -7.61 7.34 -10.25
C ASP A 205 -6.43 6.45 -10.64
N ASP A 206 -5.50 6.16 -9.72
CA ASP A 206 -4.46 5.15 -9.97
C ASP A 206 -5.05 3.76 -10.19
N VAL A 207 -6.01 3.36 -9.35
CA VAL A 207 -6.68 2.05 -9.50
C VAL A 207 -7.41 1.96 -10.84
N LEU A 208 -8.10 3.02 -11.27
CA LEU A 208 -8.77 3.07 -12.58
C LEU A 208 -7.76 2.86 -13.73
N ARG A 209 -6.62 3.56 -13.69
CA ARG A 209 -5.56 3.39 -14.69
C ARG A 209 -4.98 1.98 -14.70
N GLU A 210 -4.74 1.41 -13.52
CA GLU A 210 -4.21 0.05 -13.39
C GLU A 210 -5.19 -1.01 -13.90
N ILE A 211 -6.50 -0.84 -13.67
CA ILE A 211 -7.54 -1.69 -14.25
C ILE A 211 -7.48 -1.65 -15.78
N GLU A 212 -7.34 -0.46 -16.38
CA GLU A 212 -7.20 -0.32 -17.83
C GLU A 212 -5.92 -0.96 -18.36
N ALA A 213 -4.78 -0.73 -17.69
CA ALA A 213 -3.47 -1.27 -18.09
C ALA A 213 -3.46 -2.80 -18.05
N VAL A 214 -3.95 -3.40 -16.96
CA VAL A 214 -4.09 -4.86 -16.87
C VAL A 214 -5.11 -5.37 -17.89
N GLY A 215 -6.24 -4.67 -18.05
CA GLY A 215 -7.25 -4.98 -19.07
C GLY A 215 -6.65 -5.13 -20.46
N GLN A 216 -5.76 -4.23 -20.86
CA GLN A 216 -5.05 -4.31 -22.14
C GLN A 216 -4.13 -5.56 -22.22
N LEU A 217 -3.36 -5.85 -21.18
CA LEU A 217 -2.47 -7.03 -21.14
C LEU A 217 -3.25 -8.35 -21.17
N LEU A 218 -4.48 -8.37 -20.64
CA LEU A 218 -5.34 -9.55 -20.62
C LEU A 218 -6.30 -9.64 -21.82
N GLY A 219 -6.30 -8.65 -22.72
CA GLY A 219 -7.25 -8.56 -23.83
C GLY A 219 -8.71 -8.37 -23.37
N ALA A 220 -8.89 -7.76 -22.20
CA ALA A 220 -10.15 -7.55 -21.50
C ALA A 220 -10.52 -6.06 -21.40
N SER A 221 -10.17 -5.24 -22.40
CA SER A 221 -10.37 -3.77 -22.36
C SER A 221 -11.83 -3.35 -22.19
N GLU A 222 -12.79 -4.15 -22.68
CA GLU A 222 -14.22 -3.88 -22.46
C GLU A 222 -14.64 -4.10 -21.00
N ALA A 223 -14.24 -5.23 -20.40
CA ALA A 223 -14.47 -5.49 -18.98
C ALA A 223 -13.76 -4.44 -18.10
N ALA A 224 -12.56 -4.00 -18.49
CA ALA A 224 -11.85 -2.92 -17.80
C ALA A 224 -12.64 -1.60 -17.83
N ARG A 225 -13.17 -1.22 -19.00
CA ARG A 225 -14.03 -0.03 -19.14
C ARG A 225 -15.26 -0.12 -18.25
N GLU A 226 -15.94 -1.27 -18.24
CA GLU A 226 -17.13 -1.49 -17.41
C GLU A 226 -16.83 -1.42 -15.91
N ALA A 227 -15.73 -2.02 -15.47
CA ALA A 227 -15.27 -1.95 -14.08
C ALA A 227 -14.92 -0.50 -13.68
N CYS A 228 -14.21 0.24 -14.53
CA CYS A 228 -13.92 1.65 -14.33
C CYS A 228 -15.21 2.50 -14.24
N ASP A 229 -16.15 2.30 -15.17
CA ASP A 229 -17.43 3.02 -15.19
C ASP A 229 -18.27 2.74 -13.92
N GLN A 230 -18.20 1.52 -13.39
CA GLN A 230 -18.84 1.18 -12.12
C GLN A 230 -18.20 1.92 -10.95
N MET A 231 -16.88 1.91 -10.85
CA MET A 231 -16.15 2.62 -9.80
C MET A 231 -16.38 4.13 -9.86
N ILE A 232 -16.37 4.73 -11.05
CA ILE A 232 -16.66 6.16 -11.25
C ILE A 232 -18.08 6.48 -10.77
N ARG A 233 -19.08 5.68 -11.14
CA ARG A 233 -20.46 5.86 -10.68
C ARG A 233 -20.59 5.75 -9.16
N GLU A 234 -19.90 4.79 -8.53
CA GLU A 234 -19.90 4.64 -7.08
C GLU A 234 -19.26 5.84 -6.39
N ARG A 235 -18.11 6.33 -6.90
CA ARG A 235 -17.44 7.54 -6.42
C ARG A 235 -18.34 8.77 -6.50
N GLU A 236 -19.03 8.98 -7.63
CA GLU A 236 -19.97 10.08 -7.78
C GLU A 236 -21.21 9.96 -6.90
N SER A 237 -21.67 8.73 -6.62
CA SER A 237 -22.76 8.50 -5.68
C SER A 237 -22.37 8.88 -4.24
N LEU A 238 -21.15 8.56 -3.82
CA LEU A 238 -20.60 8.94 -2.53
C LEU A 238 -20.49 10.45 -2.39
N ARG A 239 -19.93 11.14 -3.40
CA ARG A 239 -19.83 12.62 -3.45
C ARG A 239 -21.19 13.31 -3.32
N ARG A 240 -22.23 12.79 -3.98
CA ARG A 240 -23.59 13.34 -3.90
C ARG A 240 -24.27 13.12 -2.55
N SER A 241 -23.77 12.20 -1.74
CA SER A 241 -24.37 11.81 -0.45
C SER A 241 -23.67 12.46 0.76
N LEU A 242 -22.74 13.39 0.52
CA LEU A 242 -21.99 14.07 1.57
C LEU A 242 -22.90 14.98 2.40
N GLY A 243 -22.72 14.92 3.73
CA GLY A 243 -23.38 15.84 4.65
C GLY A 243 -22.78 17.25 4.63
N PRO A 244 -23.40 18.21 5.32
CA PRO A 244 -23.06 19.64 5.23
C PRO A 244 -21.71 20.01 5.86
N SER A 245 -21.14 19.17 6.72
CA SER A 245 -19.83 19.41 7.34
C SER A 245 -19.07 18.09 7.55
N PRO A 246 -17.76 18.08 7.25
CA PRO A 246 -16.94 16.89 7.46
C PRO A 246 -16.69 16.64 8.94
N LEU A 247 -16.73 15.37 9.36
CA LEU A 247 -16.32 14.95 10.69
C LEU A 247 -14.82 14.61 10.72
N ARG A 248 -14.16 14.87 11.84
CA ARG A 248 -12.75 14.55 12.09
C ARG A 248 -12.60 13.04 12.29
N VAL A 249 -11.85 12.39 11.41
CA VAL A 249 -11.68 10.93 11.39
C VAL A 249 -10.28 10.54 11.80
N TYR A 250 -10.19 9.62 12.76
CA TYR A 250 -8.99 8.84 13.05
C TYR A 250 -9.17 7.41 12.52
N LEU A 251 -8.21 6.91 11.74
CA LEU A 251 -8.21 5.55 11.20
C LEU A 251 -6.97 4.80 11.70
N GLU A 252 -7.17 3.86 12.62
CA GLU A 252 -6.10 3.02 13.15
C GLU A 252 -5.92 1.76 12.28
N TRP A 253 -4.75 1.65 11.65
CA TRP A 253 -4.39 0.52 10.79
C TRP A 253 -3.48 -0.52 11.46
N TRP A 254 -2.77 -0.11 12.49
CA TRP A 254 -1.99 -1.03 13.31
C TRP A 254 -1.97 -0.52 14.75
N PRO A 255 -2.19 -1.37 15.76
CA PRO A 255 -2.34 -0.89 17.13
C PRO A 255 -1.01 -0.77 17.90
N ARG A 256 0.07 -1.46 17.49
CA ARG A 256 1.35 -1.48 18.24
C ARG A 256 2.62 -1.67 17.36
N PRO A 257 3.45 -0.63 17.18
CA PRO A 257 3.16 0.77 17.50
C PRO A 257 1.96 1.30 16.71
N MET A 258 1.34 2.41 17.12
CA MET A 258 0.11 2.89 16.49
C MET A 258 0.41 3.52 15.11
N PHE A 259 -0.16 2.96 14.05
CA PHE A 259 -0.06 3.51 12.69
C PHE A 259 -1.42 3.98 12.16
N THR A 260 -1.38 5.10 11.44
CA THR A 260 -2.52 5.75 10.78
C THR A 260 -2.12 6.23 9.38
N PRO A 261 -3.06 6.40 8.44
CA PRO A 261 -2.79 7.07 7.18
C PRO A 261 -2.25 8.49 7.39
N GLY A 262 -1.15 8.82 6.71
CA GLY A 262 -0.64 10.20 6.60
C GLY A 262 -1.13 10.88 5.30
N ALA A 263 -0.48 11.98 4.92
CA ALA A 263 -0.85 12.84 3.79
C ALA A 263 -0.85 12.11 2.43
N ASP A 264 0.07 11.17 2.23
CA ASP A 264 0.32 10.54 0.93
C ASP A 264 -0.49 9.25 0.72
N CYS A 265 -1.52 9.05 1.54
CA CYS A 265 -2.30 7.82 1.57
C CYS A 265 -3.63 7.92 0.82
N TYR A 266 -3.98 6.90 0.04
CA TYR A 266 -5.28 6.81 -0.65
C TYR A 266 -6.48 6.85 0.31
N SER A 267 -6.28 6.48 1.57
CA SER A 267 -7.35 6.53 2.58
C SER A 267 -7.85 7.94 2.88
N ASN A 268 -7.07 8.98 2.58
CA ASN A 268 -7.57 10.35 2.63
C ASN A 268 -8.75 10.53 1.68
N GLU A 269 -8.61 10.09 0.42
CA GLU A 269 -9.70 10.15 -0.57
C GLU A 269 -10.92 9.34 -0.11
N LEU A 270 -10.71 8.14 0.47
CA LEU A 270 -11.82 7.33 0.98
C LEU A 270 -12.55 7.99 2.16
N ILE A 271 -11.82 8.63 3.07
CA ILE A 271 -12.39 9.38 4.20
C ILE A 271 -13.15 10.62 3.71
N GLU A 272 -12.62 11.34 2.73
CA GLU A 272 -13.28 12.50 2.11
C GLU A 272 -14.57 12.10 1.39
N LEU A 273 -14.53 11.02 0.60
CA LEU A 273 -15.71 10.44 -0.06
C LEU A 273 -16.77 9.97 0.95
N ALA A 274 -16.37 9.67 2.19
CA ALA A 274 -17.27 9.31 3.27
C ALA A 274 -17.82 10.51 4.06
N GLY A 275 -17.38 11.74 3.75
CA GLY A 275 -17.77 12.95 4.47
C GLY A 275 -17.01 13.17 5.77
N GLY A 276 -15.77 12.70 5.82
CA GLY A 276 -14.84 12.96 6.90
C GLY A 276 -13.61 13.77 6.45
N VAL A 277 -12.73 14.05 7.41
CA VAL A 277 -11.39 14.60 7.18
C VAL A 277 -10.39 13.84 8.07
N ASN A 278 -9.31 13.33 7.47
CA ASN A 278 -8.27 12.63 8.24
C ASN A 278 -7.54 13.62 9.16
N VAL A 279 -7.56 13.35 10.47
CA VAL A 279 -6.90 14.22 11.46
C VAL A 279 -5.38 14.26 11.34
N PHE A 280 -4.76 13.29 10.65
CA PHE A 280 -3.32 13.20 10.40
C PHE A 280 -2.91 13.49 8.95
N ALA A 281 -3.79 14.04 8.12
CA ALA A 281 -3.48 14.41 6.73
C ALA A 281 -2.34 15.45 6.58
N HIS A 282 -1.91 16.09 7.67
CA HIS A 282 -0.79 17.03 7.69
C HIS A 282 0.58 16.34 7.87
N LYS A 283 0.63 15.09 8.35
CA LYS A 283 1.88 14.33 8.51
C LYS A 283 2.26 13.68 7.18
N ARG A 284 3.46 13.97 6.66
CA ARG A 284 3.95 13.38 5.41
C ARG A 284 4.14 11.86 5.53
N GLY A 285 3.96 11.14 4.42
CA GLY A 285 4.03 9.69 4.31
C GLY A 285 2.66 9.02 4.15
N SER A 286 2.65 7.81 3.58
CA SER A 286 1.43 7.01 3.39
C SER A 286 0.95 6.31 4.68
N SER A 287 1.88 6.02 5.58
CA SER A 287 1.63 5.45 6.91
C SER A 287 2.54 6.15 7.91
N VAL A 288 1.98 6.65 9.01
CA VAL A 288 2.70 7.43 10.01
C VAL A 288 2.47 6.84 11.39
N GLU A 289 3.54 6.79 12.18
CA GLU A 289 3.47 6.40 13.59
C GLU A 289 2.93 7.60 14.39
N VAL A 290 2.01 7.32 15.31
CA VAL A 290 1.42 8.32 16.20
C VAL A 290 1.40 7.79 17.63
N SER A 291 1.41 8.68 18.62
CA SER A 291 1.23 8.31 20.02
C SER A 291 -0.24 8.46 20.45
N PRO A 292 -0.65 7.89 21.60
CA PRO A 292 -1.96 8.19 22.17
C PRO A 292 -2.21 9.69 22.36
N GLU A 293 -1.19 10.45 22.77
CA GLU A 293 -1.28 11.90 22.98
C GLU A 293 -1.54 12.64 21.66
N ASP A 294 -0.90 12.22 20.56
CA ASP A 294 -1.18 12.74 19.21
C ASP A 294 -2.67 12.59 18.87
N VAL A 295 -3.27 11.43 19.15
CA VAL A 295 -4.69 11.14 18.85
C VAL A 295 -5.62 11.99 19.73
N VAL A 296 -5.30 12.16 21.01
CA VAL A 296 -6.09 13.02 21.92
C VAL A 296 -6.06 14.47 21.45
N LEU A 297 -4.89 15.01 21.12
CA LEU A 297 -4.74 16.38 20.60
C LEU A 297 -5.47 16.56 19.26
N ALA A 298 -5.49 15.50 18.45
CA ALA A 298 -6.20 15.45 17.20
C ALA A 298 -7.73 15.41 17.35
N ARG A 299 -8.31 15.22 18.55
CA ARG A 299 -9.76 15.34 18.83
C ARG A 299 -10.65 14.78 17.71
N PRO A 300 -10.55 13.47 17.37
CA PRO A 300 -11.41 12.87 16.37
C PRO A 300 -12.87 12.85 16.85
N ASP A 301 -13.80 13.10 15.93
CA ASP A 301 -15.25 12.89 16.12
C ASP A 301 -15.60 11.41 15.91
N VAL A 302 -14.88 10.73 15.00
CA VAL A 302 -15.09 9.32 14.65
C VAL A 302 -13.76 8.59 14.59
N CYS A 303 -13.72 7.38 15.14
CA CYS A 303 -12.57 6.48 15.05
C CYS A 303 -12.95 5.21 14.26
N PHE A 304 -12.06 4.73 13.40
CA PHE A 304 -12.15 3.44 12.74
C PHE A 304 -10.97 2.55 13.14
N VAL A 305 -11.23 1.29 13.44
CA VAL A 305 -10.19 0.26 13.61
C VAL A 305 -10.20 -0.69 12.41
N SER A 306 -9.06 -0.83 11.74
CA SER A 306 -8.89 -1.61 10.52
C SER A 306 -7.50 -2.26 10.55
N TRP A 307 -7.32 -3.22 11.45
CA TRP A 307 -5.99 -3.78 11.70
C TRP A 307 -5.57 -4.80 10.64
N CYS A 308 -4.38 -4.59 10.10
CA CYS A 308 -3.79 -5.46 9.08
C CYS A 308 -3.77 -6.93 9.54
N GLY A 309 -4.25 -7.85 8.70
CA GLY A 309 -4.30 -9.29 8.97
C GLY A 309 -5.29 -9.73 10.05
N VAL A 310 -6.17 -8.84 10.52
CA VAL A 310 -7.20 -9.16 11.51
C VAL A 310 -8.58 -9.11 10.85
N ALA A 311 -9.24 -10.27 10.81
CA ALA A 311 -10.60 -10.39 10.29
C ALA A 311 -11.59 -9.47 11.05
N GLU A 312 -12.59 -8.94 10.33
CA GLU A 312 -13.55 -7.95 10.84
C GLU A 312 -14.31 -8.42 12.11
N ASP A 313 -14.64 -9.70 12.19
CA ASP A 313 -15.33 -10.28 13.34
C ASP A 313 -14.47 -10.27 14.61
N LYS A 314 -13.13 -10.32 14.44
CA LYS A 314 -12.11 -10.27 15.50
C LYS A 314 -11.62 -8.86 15.82
N LEU A 315 -11.96 -7.85 15.01
CA LEU A 315 -11.68 -6.46 15.33
C LEU A 315 -12.54 -6.04 16.52
N ASP A 316 -11.91 -5.67 17.64
CA ASP A 316 -12.63 -5.16 18.81
C ASP A 316 -12.29 -3.67 19.01
N PRO A 317 -13.22 -2.75 18.67
CA PRO A 317 -13.08 -1.31 18.93
C PRO A 317 -12.74 -0.96 20.37
N GLU A 318 -13.15 -1.79 21.35
CA GLU A 318 -12.87 -1.57 22.77
C GLU A 318 -11.38 -1.60 23.08
N ASN A 319 -10.57 -2.31 22.27
CA ASN A 319 -9.12 -2.34 22.46
C ASN A 319 -8.44 -1.00 22.13
N LEU A 320 -9.05 -0.17 21.28
CA LEU A 320 -8.61 1.21 21.07
C LEU A 320 -8.95 2.04 22.31
N ILE A 321 -10.20 1.93 22.77
CA ILE A 321 -10.76 2.73 23.87
C ILE A 321 -10.01 2.48 25.18
N LYS A 322 -9.69 1.22 25.48
CA LYS A 322 -9.01 0.81 26.73
C LYS A 322 -7.50 1.06 26.73
N ARG A 323 -6.95 1.68 25.68
CA ARG A 323 -5.53 1.96 25.60
C ARG A 323 -5.21 3.21 26.43
N PRO A 324 -4.20 3.16 27.33
CA PRO A 324 -3.85 4.29 28.18
C PRO A 324 -3.75 5.61 27.42
N GLY A 325 -4.54 6.59 27.84
CA GLY A 325 -4.62 7.93 27.25
C GLY A 325 -5.80 8.12 26.30
N LEU A 326 -6.35 7.05 25.71
CA LEU A 326 -7.44 7.12 24.74
C LEU A 326 -8.83 6.97 25.36
N GLU A 327 -8.92 6.62 26.65
CA GLU A 327 -10.19 6.47 27.37
C GLU A 327 -10.99 7.78 27.40
N ALA A 328 -10.29 8.92 27.34
CA ALA A 328 -10.85 10.27 27.40
C ALA A 328 -11.27 10.83 26.02
N LEU A 329 -11.14 10.07 24.93
CA LEU A 329 -11.57 10.51 23.62
C LEU A 329 -13.09 10.73 23.60
N GLN A 330 -13.54 11.87 23.06
CA GLN A 330 -14.97 12.12 22.88
C GLN A 330 -15.63 11.02 22.03
N ALA A 331 -14.98 10.63 20.93
CA ALA A 331 -15.43 9.51 20.10
C ALA A 331 -15.55 8.18 20.88
N ALA A 332 -14.73 7.95 21.91
CA ALA A 332 -14.85 6.77 22.76
C ALA A 332 -16.07 6.90 23.71
N HIS A 333 -16.23 8.05 24.37
CA HIS A 333 -17.38 8.32 25.24
C HIS A 333 -18.73 8.26 24.51
N GLU A 334 -18.79 8.81 23.29
CA GLU A 334 -19.99 8.84 22.45
C GLU A 334 -20.18 7.53 21.66
N ARG A 335 -19.29 6.55 21.82
CA ARG A 335 -19.30 5.24 21.12
C ARG A 335 -19.24 5.37 19.60
N HIS A 336 -18.53 6.36 19.08
CA HIS A 336 -18.24 6.57 17.66
C HIS A 336 -16.92 5.90 17.25
N VAL A 337 -16.69 4.69 17.74
CA VAL A 337 -15.56 3.83 17.36
C VAL A 337 -16.08 2.63 16.61
N TYR A 338 -15.71 2.51 15.34
CA TYR A 338 -16.30 1.55 14.40
C TYR A 338 -15.25 0.59 13.86
N ARG A 339 -15.68 -0.63 13.54
CA ARG A 339 -14.88 -1.58 12.78
C ARG A 339 -14.86 -1.16 11.31
N LEU A 340 -13.72 -1.33 10.65
CA LEU A 340 -13.58 -1.18 9.23
C LEU A 340 -12.76 -2.37 8.71
N ASP A 341 -13.38 -3.15 7.84
CA ASP A 341 -12.79 -4.37 7.28
C ASP A 341 -11.60 -4.05 6.38
N GLU A 342 -10.42 -4.59 6.73
CA GLU A 342 -9.16 -4.35 6.01
C GLU A 342 -9.20 -4.82 4.55
N ARG A 343 -10.10 -5.75 4.21
CA ARG A 343 -10.29 -6.22 2.83
C ARG A 343 -10.70 -5.10 1.88
N PHE A 344 -11.24 -4.00 2.39
CA PHE A 344 -11.64 -2.84 1.60
C PHE A 344 -10.79 -1.60 1.88
N SER A 345 -10.30 -1.43 3.11
CA SER A 345 -9.52 -0.26 3.52
C SER A 345 -8.00 -0.43 3.41
N GLY A 346 -7.51 -1.67 3.38
CA GLY A 346 -6.08 -2.01 3.28
C GLY A 346 -5.65 -2.50 1.90
N ARG A 347 -6.60 -2.68 0.98
CA ARG A 347 -6.36 -3.23 -0.36
C ARG A 347 -6.80 -2.22 -1.43
N PRO A 348 -5.88 -1.40 -1.97
CA PRO A 348 -6.24 -0.45 -3.01
C PRO A 348 -6.49 -1.21 -4.31
N GLY A 349 -7.76 -1.34 -4.68
CA GLY A 349 -8.23 -2.14 -5.81
C GLY A 349 -9.71 -1.90 -6.08
N PRO A 350 -10.34 -2.69 -6.98
CA PRO A 350 -11.70 -2.43 -7.45
C PRO A 350 -12.78 -2.35 -6.35
N ARG A 351 -12.53 -2.99 -5.20
CA ARG A 351 -13.47 -3.04 -4.07
C ARG A 351 -13.26 -1.94 -3.02
N MET A 352 -12.26 -1.08 -3.16
CA MET A 352 -11.86 -0.12 -2.13
C MET A 352 -12.96 0.88 -1.74
N LEU A 353 -13.84 1.25 -2.67
CA LEU A 353 -14.96 2.18 -2.41
C LEU A 353 -16.00 1.61 -1.43
N LYS A 354 -15.98 0.29 -1.18
CA LYS A 354 -16.77 -0.32 -0.11
C LYS A 354 -16.35 0.20 1.28
N ALA A 355 -15.07 0.46 1.51
CA ALA A 355 -14.62 1.11 2.74
C ALA A 355 -15.22 2.50 2.90
N ALA A 356 -15.23 3.31 1.83
CA ALA A 356 -15.86 4.64 1.85
C ALA A 356 -17.36 4.57 2.17
N ARG A 357 -18.11 3.59 1.62
CA ARG A 357 -19.53 3.38 1.98
C ARG A 357 -19.75 3.01 3.45
N ILE A 358 -18.91 2.13 3.99
CA ILE A 358 -18.96 1.73 5.42
C ILE A 358 -18.69 2.96 6.29
N MET A 359 -17.62 3.71 5.96
CA MET A 359 -17.28 4.93 6.67
C MET A 359 -18.39 5.98 6.58
N ALA A 360 -18.99 6.18 5.40
CA ALA A 360 -20.07 7.16 5.21
C ALA A 360 -21.28 6.85 6.12
N THR A 361 -21.63 5.57 6.24
CA THR A 361 -22.72 5.13 7.11
C THR A 361 -22.41 5.39 8.58
N ALA A 362 -21.18 5.12 9.01
CA ALA A 362 -20.75 5.36 10.39
C ALA A 362 -20.65 6.86 10.72
N ILE A 363 -20.10 7.66 9.80
CA ILE A 363 -19.99 9.12 9.92
C ILE A 363 -21.37 9.77 10.00
N GLU A 364 -22.34 9.33 9.19
CA GLU A 364 -23.70 9.86 9.24
C GLU A 364 -24.42 9.49 10.56
N ARG A 365 -24.17 8.30 11.11
CA ARG A 365 -24.68 7.93 12.44
C ARG A 365 -24.10 8.81 13.54
N ALA A 366 -22.79 9.03 13.52
CA ALA A 366 -22.10 9.91 14.47
C ALA A 366 -22.62 11.34 14.36
N ARG A 367 -22.76 11.88 13.13
CA ARG A 367 -23.29 13.22 12.86
C ARG A 367 -24.64 13.44 13.53
N ARG A 368 -25.59 12.52 13.33
CA ARG A 368 -26.92 12.63 13.94
C ARG A 368 -26.88 12.59 15.46
N SER A 369 -26.01 11.77 16.05
CA SER A 369 -25.79 11.72 17.50
C SER A 369 -25.30 13.08 18.02
N ILE A 370 -24.27 13.63 17.39
CA ILE A 370 -23.65 14.91 17.77
C ILE A 370 -24.66 16.08 17.63
N GLU A 371 -25.46 16.08 16.57
CA GLU A 371 -26.51 17.10 16.37
C GLU A 371 -27.59 17.02 17.45
N LEU A 372 -28.04 15.80 17.81
CA LEU A 372 -29.00 15.60 18.89
C LEU A 372 -28.47 16.12 20.23
N ASP A 373 -27.23 15.78 20.58
CA ASP A 373 -26.61 16.22 21.84
C ASP A 373 -26.46 17.75 21.89
N ARG A 374 -26.15 18.40 20.76
CA ARG A 374 -26.09 19.88 20.65
C ARG A 374 -27.46 20.52 20.79
N THR A 375 -28.51 19.92 20.24
CA THR A 375 -29.88 20.45 20.39
C THR A 375 -30.47 20.21 21.77
N TRP A 376 -29.96 19.21 22.51
CA TRP A 376 -30.45 18.85 23.84
C TRP A 376 -29.80 19.66 24.97
N GLN A 377 -28.68 20.37 24.77
CA GLN A 377 -28.15 21.29 25.79
C GLN A 377 -29.12 22.48 25.97
N PRO A 378 -30.01 22.47 26.99
CA PRO A 378 -30.88 23.60 27.25
C PRO A 378 -29.98 24.69 27.84
N GLU A 379 -30.25 25.96 27.53
CA GLU A 379 -29.60 27.10 28.17
C GLU A 379 -29.38 26.83 29.66
N ALA A 380 -28.12 26.65 30.07
CA ALA A 380 -27.74 26.70 31.47
C ALA A 380 -28.05 28.13 31.95
N ARG A 381 -29.27 28.31 32.44
CA ARG A 381 -29.73 29.51 33.15
C ARG A 381 -29.27 29.47 34.60
#